data_AF-B4QS95-F1
#
_entry.id   AF-B4QS95-F1
#
_cell.length_a   1.000
_cell.length_b   1.000
_cell.length_c   1.000
_cell.angle_alpha   90.00
_cell.angle_beta   90.00
_cell.angle_gamma   90.00
#
_symmetry.space_group_name_H-M   'P 1'
#
loop_
_entity.id
_entity.type
_entity.pdbx_description
1 polymer ?
#
loop_
_entity_poly.entity_id
_entity_poly.type
_entity_poly.pdbx_seq_one_letter_code
_entity_poly.pdbx_strand_id
1 'polypeptide(L)'
;MPAIGIDLGTTYSCVGVYQHGKVEIIANDQGNRTTPSYVAFTDSERLIGDPAKNQVAMNPRNTVFDAKRLIGRKYDDPKIAEDMKHWPFKVVSDCGKPKIGVEYKGESKRFAPEEISSMVLAKMKETAEAYLGESITDAVITVPAYFNDSQRQATKDAGHIAGLNVLRIINEPTAAALAYGLDKNLKGERNVLIFDLGGGTFDVSILTIDEGSLFEVRSTAGDTHLGGEDFDNRLVTHLAEEFKRKYKKDLRSNPRALRRLRTAAERAKRTLSSSTEATIEIDALFEGQDFYTKVTYDDT
;
A
#
# COMPACT_ATOMS: atom_id res chain seq x y z
N MET A 1 -22.24 15.52 10.56
CA MET A 1 -21.04 14.66 10.59
C MET A 1 -20.57 14.48 9.15
N PRO A 2 -19.35 14.90 8.84
CA PRO A 2 -18.75 14.71 7.52
C PRO A 2 -18.45 13.23 7.29
N ALA A 3 -18.63 12.79 6.05
CA ALA A 3 -18.12 11.50 5.59
C ALA A 3 -16.72 11.68 5.00
N ILE A 4 -15.85 10.70 5.21
CA ILE A 4 -14.50 10.68 4.66
C ILE A 4 -14.38 9.72 3.48
N GLY A 5 -13.52 10.05 2.52
CA GLY A 5 -13.09 9.14 1.47
C GLY A 5 -11.75 8.52 1.85
N ILE A 6 -11.67 7.20 1.86
CA ILE A 6 -10.42 6.48 2.15
C ILE A 6 -10.01 5.68 0.92
N ASP A 7 -8.80 5.97 0.43
CA ASP A 7 -8.11 5.08 -0.47
C ASP A 7 -7.29 4.07 0.35
N LEU A 8 -7.76 2.82 0.41
CA LEU A 8 -7.07 1.73 1.12
C LEU A 8 -6.14 1.04 0.12
N GLY A 9 -4.96 1.61 -0.14
CA GLY A 9 -4.00 1.06 -1.09
C GLY A 9 -3.14 -0.08 -0.53
N THR A 10 -2.50 -0.83 -1.43
CA THR A 10 -1.66 -1.99 -1.08
C THR A 10 -0.45 -1.58 -0.22
N THR A 11 0.28 -0.53 -0.62
CA THR A 11 1.49 -0.07 0.04
C THR A 11 1.29 1.20 0.87
N TYR A 12 0.40 2.08 0.43
CA TYR A 12 0.03 3.32 1.10
C TYR A 12 -1.48 3.51 1.05
N SER A 13 -2.02 4.14 2.08
CA SER A 13 -3.40 4.58 2.15
C SER A 13 -3.47 6.11 2.22
N CYS A 14 -4.57 6.66 1.74
CA CYS A 14 -4.84 8.09 1.72
C CYS A 14 -6.24 8.36 2.29
N VAL A 15 -6.41 9.49 2.97
CA VAL A 15 -7.72 9.92 3.47
C VAL A 15 -7.98 11.36 3.08
N GLY A 16 -9.19 11.62 2.60
CA GLY A 16 -9.65 12.93 2.21
C GLY A 16 -11.06 13.21 2.67
N VAL A 17 -11.42 14.48 2.69
CA VAL A 17 -12.76 14.96 3.04
C VAL A 17 -13.23 15.98 2.01
N TYR A 18 -14.51 15.97 1.69
CA TYR A 18 -15.12 17.01 0.85
C TYR A 18 -15.85 18.01 1.74
N GLN A 19 -15.32 19.22 1.85
CA GLN A 19 -15.93 20.30 2.65
C GLN A 19 -15.75 21.64 1.93
N HIS A 20 -16.68 22.57 2.18
CA HIS A 20 -16.64 23.91 1.60
C HIS A 20 -16.49 23.92 0.06
N GLY A 21 -17.09 22.93 -0.61
CA GLY A 21 -17.08 22.83 -2.08
C GLY A 21 -15.80 22.27 -2.69
N LYS A 22 -14.83 21.80 -1.88
CA LYS A 22 -13.54 21.28 -2.37
C LYS A 22 -13.14 19.99 -1.66
N VAL A 23 -12.28 19.21 -2.32
CA VAL A 23 -11.61 18.04 -1.71
C VAL A 23 -10.36 18.51 -0.98
N GLU A 24 -10.20 18.08 0.27
CA GLU A 24 -8.99 18.28 1.06
C GLU A 24 -8.36 16.91 1.38
N ILE A 25 -7.10 16.73 1.01
CA ILE A 25 -6.31 15.55 1.36
C ILE A 25 -5.63 15.80 2.70
N ILE A 26 -5.90 14.93 3.67
CA ILE A 26 -5.50 15.13 5.06
C ILE A 26 -4.10 14.56 5.28
N ALA A 27 -3.21 15.37 5.84
CA ALA A 27 -1.88 14.91 6.24
C ALA A 27 -1.94 14.18 7.59
N ASN A 28 -1.13 13.14 7.75
CA ASN A 28 -0.99 12.42 9.02
C ASN A 28 -0.16 13.21 10.05
N ASP A 29 0.05 12.63 11.22
CA ASP A 29 0.82 13.19 12.34
C ASP A 29 2.30 13.50 12.02
N GLN A 30 2.83 12.97 10.90
CA GLN A 30 4.16 13.28 10.38
C GLN A 30 4.15 14.29 9.24
N GLY A 31 2.98 14.82 8.87
CA GLY A 31 2.82 15.75 7.75
C GLY A 31 2.74 15.08 6.37
N ASN A 32 2.67 13.74 6.31
CA ASN A 32 2.57 13.00 5.05
C ASN A 32 1.11 12.89 4.60
N ARG A 33 0.83 13.16 3.32
CA ARG A 33 -0.51 13.02 2.71
C ARG A 33 -0.93 11.58 2.41
N THR A 34 0.00 10.64 2.55
CA THR A 34 -0.24 9.21 2.41
C THR A 34 0.45 8.50 3.55
N THR A 35 -0.19 7.50 4.13
CA THR A 35 0.34 6.72 5.25
C THR A 35 0.65 5.30 4.78
N PRO A 36 1.82 4.73 5.09
CA PRO A 36 2.12 3.34 4.74
C PRO A 36 1.04 2.36 5.25
N SER A 37 0.62 1.41 4.41
CA SER A 37 -0.30 0.32 4.80
C SER A 37 0.43 -0.77 5.58
N TYR A 38 1.08 -0.37 6.68
CA TYR A 38 1.95 -1.21 7.51
C TYR A 38 1.39 -1.28 8.93
N VAL A 39 1.44 -2.48 9.52
CA VAL A 39 1.09 -2.73 10.93
C VAL A 39 2.20 -3.55 11.56
N ALA A 40 2.82 -3.04 12.62
CA ALA A 40 3.84 -3.78 13.37
C ALA A 40 3.38 -4.08 14.79
N PHE A 41 3.71 -5.26 15.26
CA PHE A 41 3.42 -5.75 16.60
C PHE A 41 4.72 -5.85 17.40
N THR A 42 4.72 -5.27 18.60
CA THR A 42 5.86 -5.27 19.51
C THR A 42 5.46 -5.87 20.86
N ASP A 43 6.39 -5.92 21.81
CA ASP A 43 6.10 -6.42 23.16
C ASP A 43 5.21 -5.47 23.99
N SER A 44 5.13 -4.20 23.62
CA SER A 44 4.39 -3.17 24.35
C SER A 44 3.17 -2.67 23.58
N GLU A 45 3.32 -2.43 22.28
CA GLU A 45 2.35 -1.68 21.48
C GLU A 45 2.23 -2.18 20.04
N ARG A 46 1.18 -1.69 19.38
CA ARG A 46 0.95 -1.88 17.95
C ARG A 46 1.22 -0.56 17.25
N LEU A 47 2.13 -0.59 16.28
CA LEU A 47 2.49 0.55 15.45
C LEU A 47 1.75 0.44 14.12
N ILE A 48 1.27 1.56 13.56
CA ILE A 48 0.55 1.60 12.29
C ILE A 48 1.09 2.77 11.48
N GLY A 49 1.29 2.60 10.17
CA GLY A 49 1.78 3.66 9.29
C GLY A 49 3.30 3.83 9.31
N ASP A 50 3.75 5.09 9.32
CA ASP A 50 5.17 5.44 9.27
C ASP A 50 6.00 4.79 10.40
N PRO A 51 5.56 4.79 11.68
CA PRO A 51 6.29 4.10 12.75
C PRO A 51 6.50 2.61 12.49
N ALA A 52 5.48 1.92 11.95
CA ALA A 52 5.56 0.50 11.60
C ALA A 52 6.56 0.26 10.46
N LYS A 53 6.49 1.08 9.39
CA LYS A 53 7.40 1.01 8.25
C LYS A 53 8.85 1.28 8.67
N ASN A 54 9.09 2.24 9.56
CA ASN A 54 10.44 2.63 9.98
C ASN A 54 11.20 1.53 10.73
N GLN A 55 10.50 0.71 11.53
CA GLN A 55 11.14 -0.35 12.32
C GLN A 55 11.18 -1.73 11.65
N VAL A 56 10.65 -1.87 10.43
CA VAL A 56 10.55 -3.14 9.69
C VAL A 56 11.88 -3.89 9.56
N ALA A 57 13.01 -3.18 9.49
CA ALA A 57 14.33 -3.80 9.38
C ALA A 57 14.80 -4.48 10.69
N MET A 58 14.26 -4.04 11.84
CA MET A 58 14.57 -4.59 13.16
C MET A 58 13.58 -5.69 13.55
N ASN A 59 12.33 -5.60 13.10
CA ASN A 59 11.25 -6.53 13.46
C ASN A 59 10.49 -7.06 12.22
N PRO A 60 11.17 -7.69 11.26
CA PRO A 60 10.54 -8.04 9.97
C PRO A 60 9.43 -9.08 10.10
N ARG A 61 9.52 -10.02 11.05
CA ARG A 61 8.55 -11.11 11.21
C ARG A 61 7.21 -10.67 11.80
N ASN A 62 7.20 -9.58 12.55
CA ASN A 62 5.99 -9.04 13.20
C ASN A 62 5.56 -7.70 12.58
N THR A 63 6.09 -7.36 11.40
CA THR A 63 5.68 -6.18 10.63
C THR A 63 4.96 -6.63 9.37
N VAL A 64 3.65 -6.44 9.35
CA VAL A 64 2.74 -6.87 8.30
C VAL A 64 2.54 -5.71 7.31
N PHE A 65 2.61 -6.04 6.02
CA PHE A 65 2.30 -5.19 4.88
C PHE A 65 1.62 -6.06 3.81
N ASP A 66 1.15 -5.45 2.72
CA ASP A 66 0.44 -6.15 1.63
C ASP A 66 -0.80 -6.96 2.04
N ALA A 67 -1.43 -6.63 3.17
CA ALA A 67 -2.64 -7.33 3.62
C ALA A 67 -3.76 -7.31 2.56
N LYS A 68 -3.79 -6.27 1.71
CA LYS A 68 -4.71 -6.15 0.57
C LYS A 68 -4.53 -7.25 -0.49
N ARG A 69 -3.36 -7.89 -0.60
CA ARG A 69 -3.14 -9.05 -1.47
C ARG A 69 -3.84 -10.31 -0.94
N LEU A 70 -4.00 -10.42 0.39
CA LEU A 70 -4.62 -11.56 1.07
C LEU A 70 -6.14 -11.43 1.27
N ILE A 71 -6.65 -10.21 1.35
CA ILE A 71 -8.03 -9.93 1.77
C ILE A 71 -9.07 -10.63 0.87
N GLY A 72 -10.04 -11.31 1.49
CA GLY A 72 -11.12 -12.03 0.81
C GLY A 72 -10.70 -13.23 -0.05
N ARG A 73 -9.42 -13.67 0.00
CA ARG A 73 -8.92 -14.86 -0.71
C ARG A 73 -8.90 -16.11 0.18
N LYS A 74 -8.68 -17.27 -0.46
CA LYS A 74 -8.44 -18.55 0.22
C LYS A 74 -6.95 -18.81 0.38
N TYR A 75 -6.58 -19.58 1.40
CA TYR A 75 -5.17 -19.89 1.68
C TYR A 75 -4.49 -20.65 0.54
N ASP A 76 -5.24 -21.47 -0.20
CA ASP A 76 -4.77 -22.29 -1.31
C ASP A 76 -4.77 -21.58 -2.67
N ASP A 77 -5.07 -20.27 -2.71
CA ASP A 77 -4.96 -19.47 -3.93
C ASP A 77 -3.49 -19.49 -4.43
N PRO A 78 -3.22 -19.95 -5.67
CA PRO A 78 -1.87 -20.02 -6.22
C PRO A 78 -1.12 -18.68 -6.16
N LYS A 79 -1.84 -17.56 -6.28
CA LYS A 79 -1.27 -16.21 -6.17
C LYS A 79 -0.72 -15.94 -4.76
N ILE A 80 -1.44 -16.37 -3.72
CA ILE A 80 -0.97 -16.25 -2.33
C ILE A 80 0.25 -17.13 -2.11
N ALA A 81 0.29 -18.34 -2.67
CA ALA A 81 1.43 -19.23 -2.52
C ALA A 81 2.72 -18.65 -3.14
N GLU A 82 2.61 -17.81 -4.17
CA GLU A 82 3.72 -17.06 -4.74
C GLU A 82 4.12 -15.88 -3.83
N ASP A 83 3.17 -15.04 -3.44
CA ASP A 83 3.41 -13.88 -2.56
C ASP A 83 4.05 -14.29 -1.20
N MET A 84 3.60 -15.41 -0.62
CA MET A 84 4.12 -15.94 0.65
C MET A 84 5.62 -16.25 0.62
N LYS A 85 6.23 -16.45 -0.55
CA LYS A 85 7.68 -16.66 -0.68
C LYS A 85 8.48 -15.38 -0.43
N HIS A 86 7.83 -14.23 -0.55
CA HIS A 86 8.46 -12.91 -0.49
C HIS A 86 8.21 -12.19 0.85
N TRP A 87 7.25 -12.64 1.64
CA TRP A 87 6.94 -12.03 2.93
C TRP A 87 7.80 -12.57 4.09
N PRO A 88 8.27 -11.69 4.99
CA PRO A 88 9.03 -12.11 6.17
C PRO A 88 8.14 -12.62 7.32
N PHE A 89 6.84 -12.29 7.31
CA PHE A 89 5.87 -12.74 8.29
C PHE A 89 5.21 -14.05 7.87
N LYS A 90 4.71 -14.82 8.84
CA LYS A 90 4.12 -16.13 8.57
C LYS A 90 2.64 -15.99 8.23
N VAL A 91 2.21 -16.62 7.14
CA VAL A 91 0.79 -16.83 6.85
C VAL A 91 0.45 -18.30 7.10
N VAL A 92 -0.67 -18.55 7.80
CA VAL A 92 -1.15 -19.89 8.15
C VAL A 92 -2.58 -20.08 7.67
N SER A 93 -2.95 -21.33 7.39
CA SER A 93 -4.34 -21.68 7.09
C SER A 93 -5.14 -21.82 8.38
N ASP A 94 -6.31 -21.23 8.41
CA ASP A 94 -7.34 -21.44 9.43
C ASP A 94 -8.68 -21.70 8.74
N CYS A 95 -9.13 -22.96 8.76
CA CYS A 95 -10.30 -23.41 8.01
C CYS A 95 -10.28 -23.01 6.52
N GLY A 96 -9.11 -23.02 5.88
CA GLY A 96 -8.93 -22.65 4.46
C GLY A 96 -8.82 -21.15 4.20
N LYS A 97 -8.94 -20.29 5.21
CA LYS A 97 -8.69 -18.85 5.11
C LYS A 97 -7.25 -18.52 5.55
N PRO A 98 -6.57 -17.58 4.88
CA PRO A 98 -5.24 -17.14 5.31
C PRO A 98 -5.35 -16.30 6.59
N LYS A 99 -4.48 -16.56 7.56
CA LYS A 99 -4.27 -15.70 8.74
C LYS A 99 -2.80 -15.36 8.88
N ILE A 100 -2.52 -14.10 9.23
CA ILE A 100 -1.17 -13.61 9.49
C ILE A 100 -0.81 -13.91 10.95
N GLY A 101 0.25 -14.70 11.14
CA GLY A 101 0.79 -15.05 12.45
C GLY A 101 1.89 -14.08 12.87
N VAL A 102 1.74 -13.49 14.04
CA VAL A 102 2.70 -12.53 14.64
C VAL A 102 2.87 -12.81 16.13
N GLU A 103 3.99 -12.38 16.70
CA GLU A 103 4.19 -12.28 18.14
C GLU A 103 3.81 -10.87 18.60
N TYR A 104 2.93 -10.79 19.60
CA TYR A 104 2.47 -9.53 20.18
C TYR A 104 2.34 -9.68 21.68
N LYS A 105 3.03 -8.81 22.45
CA LYS A 105 3.06 -8.87 23.92
C LYS A 105 3.47 -10.25 24.47
N GLY A 106 4.46 -10.88 23.86
CA GLY A 106 4.93 -12.21 24.23
C GLY A 106 3.99 -13.38 23.85
N GLU A 107 2.88 -13.12 23.17
CA GLU A 107 1.93 -14.15 22.74
C GLU A 107 1.88 -14.29 21.22
N SER A 108 1.77 -15.53 20.74
CA SER A 108 1.44 -15.80 19.34
C SER A 108 -0.02 -15.42 19.04
N LYS A 109 -0.22 -14.44 18.17
CA LYS A 109 -1.53 -14.01 17.67
C LYS A 109 -1.69 -14.38 16.19
N ARG A 110 -2.93 -14.52 15.75
CA ARG A 110 -3.30 -14.76 14.35
C ARG A 110 -4.39 -13.78 13.97
N PHE A 111 -4.15 -12.98 12.94
CA PHE A 111 -5.08 -11.98 12.44
C PHE A 111 -5.55 -12.35 11.05
N ALA A 112 -6.83 -12.17 10.78
CA ALA A 112 -7.36 -12.18 9.43
C ALA A 112 -6.87 -10.93 8.66
N PRO A 113 -6.76 -10.98 7.32
CA PRO A 113 -6.37 -9.82 6.52
C PRO A 113 -7.28 -8.60 6.73
N GLU A 114 -8.57 -8.83 7.00
CA GLU A 114 -9.57 -7.81 7.31
C GLU A 114 -9.26 -7.10 8.63
N GLU A 115 -8.74 -7.82 9.63
CA GLU A 115 -8.32 -7.24 10.91
C GLU A 115 -7.04 -6.38 10.75
N ILE A 116 -6.09 -6.79 9.90
CA ILE A 116 -4.92 -5.95 9.60
C ILE A 116 -5.34 -4.69 8.83
N SER A 117 -6.23 -4.85 7.85
CA SER A 117 -6.75 -3.73 7.07
C SER A 117 -7.59 -2.77 7.92
N SER A 118 -8.34 -3.28 8.91
CA SER A 118 -9.11 -2.45 9.84
C SER A 118 -8.20 -1.60 10.73
N MET A 119 -7.01 -2.08 11.10
CA MET A 119 -6.02 -1.29 11.83
C MET A 119 -5.52 -0.11 10.97
N VAL A 120 -5.28 -0.33 9.67
CA VAL A 120 -4.93 0.76 8.74
C VAL A 120 -6.08 1.75 8.60
N LEU A 121 -7.32 1.27 8.43
CA LEU A 121 -8.52 2.12 8.36
C LEU A 121 -8.75 2.91 9.66
N ALA A 122 -8.49 2.31 10.82
CA ALA A 122 -8.56 3.00 12.10
C ALA A 122 -7.54 4.16 12.16
N LYS A 123 -6.31 3.96 11.68
CA LYS A 123 -5.33 5.06 11.58
C LYS A 123 -5.78 6.16 10.61
N MET A 124 -6.45 5.81 9.52
CA MET A 124 -7.00 6.80 8.56
C MET A 124 -8.15 7.59 9.19
N LYS A 125 -9.02 6.92 9.94
CA LYS A 125 -10.07 7.54 10.74
C LYS A 125 -9.48 8.49 11.78
N GLU A 126 -8.54 8.03 12.61
CA GLU A 126 -7.86 8.85 13.62
C GLU A 126 -7.21 10.10 13.00
N THR A 127 -6.59 9.95 11.82
CA THR A 127 -5.98 11.06 11.08
C THR A 127 -7.03 12.09 10.67
N ALA A 128 -8.19 11.65 10.19
CA ALA A 128 -9.29 12.55 9.85
C ALA A 128 -9.95 13.19 11.08
N GLU A 129 -10.13 12.44 12.17
CA GLU A 129 -10.66 12.95 13.44
C GLU A 129 -9.75 14.03 14.03
N ALA A 130 -8.42 13.82 14.01
CA ALA A 130 -7.45 14.81 14.45
C ALA A 130 -7.50 16.11 13.61
N TYR A 131 -7.75 15.99 12.31
CA TYR A 131 -7.87 17.14 11.41
C TYR A 131 -9.19 17.90 11.59
N LEU A 132 -10.31 17.18 11.75
CA LEU A 132 -11.66 17.75 11.80
C LEU A 132 -12.08 18.17 13.21
N GLY A 133 -11.45 17.63 14.25
CA GLY A 133 -11.77 17.92 15.66
C GLY A 133 -13.06 17.28 16.16
N GLU A 134 -13.62 16.32 15.41
CA GLU A 134 -14.83 15.58 15.76
C GLU A 134 -14.70 14.09 15.39
N SER A 135 -15.53 13.24 15.99
CA SER A 135 -15.55 11.80 15.69
C SER A 135 -16.11 11.51 14.30
N ILE A 136 -15.49 10.57 13.60
CA ILE A 136 -15.89 10.17 12.24
C ILE A 136 -16.46 8.75 12.24
N THR A 137 -17.67 8.62 11.72
CA THR A 137 -18.35 7.32 11.61
C THR A 137 -18.54 6.90 10.16
N ASP A 138 -18.79 7.82 9.24
CA ASP A 138 -19.17 7.47 7.88
C ASP A 138 -17.98 7.54 6.92
N ALA A 139 -17.81 6.50 6.10
CA ALA A 139 -16.73 6.45 5.11
C ALA A 139 -17.17 5.82 3.78
N VAL A 140 -16.55 6.29 2.70
CA VAL A 140 -16.50 5.60 1.41
C VAL A 140 -15.09 5.04 1.26
N ILE A 141 -14.98 3.74 0.93
CA ILE A 141 -13.69 3.05 0.82
C ILE A 141 -13.50 2.57 -0.62
N THR A 142 -12.32 2.79 -1.18
CA THR A 142 -11.98 2.33 -2.54
C THR A 142 -11.53 0.87 -2.56
N VAL A 143 -11.77 0.19 -3.69
CA VAL A 143 -11.22 -1.13 -4.01
C VAL A 143 -10.85 -1.21 -5.49
N PRO A 144 -9.95 -2.12 -5.90
CA PRO A 144 -9.68 -2.36 -7.31
C PRO A 144 -10.93 -2.80 -8.07
N ALA A 145 -11.07 -2.40 -9.33
CA ALA A 145 -12.27 -2.74 -10.11
C ALA A 145 -12.47 -4.26 -10.29
N TYR A 146 -11.37 -5.02 -10.36
CA TYR A 146 -11.40 -6.48 -10.51
C TYR A 146 -11.69 -7.24 -9.20
N PHE A 147 -11.84 -6.56 -8.05
CA PHE A 147 -12.19 -7.23 -6.80
C PHE A 147 -13.55 -7.93 -6.93
N ASN A 148 -13.58 -9.22 -6.59
CA ASN A 148 -14.80 -10.00 -6.52
C ASN A 148 -15.61 -9.70 -5.25
N ASP A 149 -16.81 -10.27 -5.15
CA ASP A 149 -17.73 -10.02 -4.03
C ASP A 149 -17.13 -10.38 -2.66
N SER A 150 -16.33 -11.45 -2.57
CA SER A 150 -15.66 -11.87 -1.33
C SER A 150 -14.66 -10.80 -0.87
N GLN A 151 -13.86 -10.26 -1.78
CA GLN A 151 -12.86 -9.23 -1.46
C GLN A 151 -13.51 -7.87 -1.13
N ARG A 152 -14.61 -7.52 -1.82
CA ARG A 152 -15.41 -6.33 -1.52
C ARG A 152 -16.05 -6.42 -0.14
N GLN A 153 -16.64 -7.57 0.18
CA GLN A 153 -17.25 -7.80 1.49
C GLN A 153 -16.19 -7.79 2.59
N ALA A 154 -15.05 -8.45 2.39
CA ALA A 154 -13.94 -8.46 3.35
C ALA A 154 -13.39 -7.04 3.62
N THR A 155 -13.30 -6.19 2.59
CA THR A 155 -12.89 -4.78 2.75
C THR A 155 -13.95 -3.98 3.52
N LYS A 156 -15.24 -4.23 3.25
CA LYS A 156 -16.34 -3.62 4.00
C LYS A 156 -16.32 -4.05 5.47
N ASP A 157 -16.06 -5.33 5.75
CA ASP A 157 -15.94 -5.88 7.10
C ASP A 157 -14.75 -5.24 7.83
N ALA A 158 -13.62 -5.01 7.15
CA ALA A 158 -12.49 -4.26 7.72
C ALA A 158 -12.91 -2.84 8.15
N GLY A 159 -13.72 -2.14 7.35
CA GLY A 159 -14.30 -0.86 7.72
C GLY A 159 -15.20 -0.95 8.96
N HIS A 160 -16.07 -1.95 9.04
CA HIS A 160 -16.91 -2.17 10.21
C HIS A 160 -16.10 -2.47 11.48
N ILE A 161 -15.05 -3.30 11.39
CA ILE A 161 -14.14 -3.58 12.51
C ILE A 161 -13.42 -2.30 12.97
N ALA A 162 -13.10 -1.38 12.05
CA ALA A 162 -12.52 -0.07 12.37
C ALA A 162 -13.52 0.93 12.97
N GLY A 163 -14.78 0.54 13.18
CA GLY A 163 -15.83 1.41 13.68
C GLY A 163 -16.29 2.45 12.65
N LEU A 164 -16.22 2.11 11.36
CA LEU A 164 -16.76 2.90 10.26
C LEU A 164 -18.06 2.27 9.73
N ASN A 165 -19.05 3.11 9.50
CA ASN A 165 -20.19 2.83 8.65
C ASN A 165 -19.78 3.06 7.19
N VAL A 166 -19.54 1.94 6.49
CA VAL A 166 -19.11 1.97 5.09
C VAL A 166 -20.33 2.26 4.19
N LEU A 167 -20.53 3.54 3.87
CA LEU A 167 -21.63 4.02 3.04
C LEU A 167 -21.63 3.39 1.65
N ARG A 168 -20.43 3.23 1.08
CA ARG A 168 -20.22 2.65 -0.24
C ARG A 168 -18.81 2.11 -0.39
N ILE A 169 -18.68 0.99 -1.09
CA ILE A 169 -17.44 0.56 -1.70
C ILE A 169 -17.44 1.07 -3.14
N ILE A 170 -16.42 1.84 -3.52
CA ILE A 170 -16.29 2.39 -4.87
C ILE A 170 -15.05 1.81 -5.56
N ASN A 171 -15.09 1.66 -6.88
CA ASN A 171 -13.91 1.24 -7.63
C ASN A 171 -12.89 2.39 -7.66
N GLU A 172 -11.62 2.08 -7.44
CA GLU A 172 -10.48 3.00 -7.59
C GLU A 172 -10.52 3.78 -8.92
N PRO A 173 -10.68 3.15 -10.10
CA PRO A 173 -10.74 3.91 -11.35
C PRO A 173 -11.98 4.81 -11.47
N THR A 174 -13.10 4.45 -10.84
CA THR A 174 -14.28 5.32 -10.77
C THR A 174 -14.03 6.52 -9.86
N ALA A 175 -13.36 6.31 -8.71
CA ALA A 175 -12.95 7.41 -7.82
C ALA A 175 -11.96 8.36 -8.51
N ALA A 176 -11.00 7.83 -9.27
CA ALA A 176 -10.08 8.62 -10.09
C ALA A 176 -10.80 9.42 -11.18
N ALA A 177 -11.76 8.79 -11.88
CA ALA A 177 -12.58 9.47 -12.88
C ALA A 177 -13.46 10.58 -12.27
N LEU A 178 -14.03 10.34 -11.08
CA LEU A 178 -14.76 11.35 -10.31
C LEU A 178 -13.86 12.54 -9.95
N ALA A 179 -12.67 12.28 -9.43
CA ALA A 179 -11.69 13.32 -9.10
C ALA A 179 -11.29 14.15 -10.34
N TYR A 180 -11.18 13.52 -11.51
CA TYR A 180 -10.90 14.21 -12.77
C TYR A 180 -12.10 14.99 -13.32
N GLY A 181 -13.31 14.47 -13.14
CA GLY A 181 -14.55 15.00 -13.72
C GLY A 181 -15.25 16.08 -12.90
N LEU A 182 -15.02 16.16 -11.58
CA LEU A 182 -15.72 17.03 -10.64
C LEU A 182 -15.80 18.51 -11.06
N ASP A 183 -14.74 19.06 -11.66
CA ASP A 183 -14.68 20.47 -12.08
C ASP A 183 -14.80 20.67 -13.60
N LYS A 184 -14.96 19.59 -14.35
CA LYS A 184 -15.05 19.65 -15.80
C LYS A 184 -16.52 19.57 -16.16
N ASN A 185 -17.10 20.68 -16.66
CA ASN A 185 -18.42 20.69 -17.30
C ASN A 185 -18.38 19.85 -18.60
N LEU A 186 -18.26 18.53 -18.44
CA LEU A 186 -18.18 17.56 -19.52
C LEU A 186 -19.52 17.58 -20.25
N LYS A 187 -19.49 17.86 -21.55
CA LYS A 187 -20.64 17.76 -22.46
C LYS A 187 -20.49 16.51 -23.32
N GLY A 188 -21.58 15.79 -23.48
CA GLY A 188 -21.67 14.53 -24.21
C GLY A 188 -20.89 13.36 -23.61
N GLU A 189 -21.13 12.17 -24.18
CA GLU A 189 -20.46 10.93 -23.81
C GLU A 189 -18.95 11.01 -24.09
N ARG A 190 -18.12 10.62 -23.10
CA ARG A 190 -16.67 10.54 -23.24
C ARG A 190 -16.14 9.22 -22.76
N ASN A 191 -15.23 8.66 -23.54
CA ASN A 191 -14.43 7.52 -23.12
C ASN A 191 -13.15 8.02 -22.43
N VAL A 192 -12.92 7.54 -21.22
CA VAL A 192 -11.77 7.87 -20.38
C VAL A 192 -11.01 6.59 -20.08
N LEU A 193 -9.70 6.61 -20.33
CA LEU A 193 -8.80 5.55 -19.92
C LEU A 193 -8.14 5.97 -18.60
N ILE A 194 -8.31 5.16 -17.57
CA ILE A 194 -7.59 5.28 -16.30
C ILE A 194 -6.44 4.28 -16.34
N PHE A 195 -5.22 4.80 -16.19
CA PHE A 195 -4.00 4.03 -16.05
C PHE A 195 -3.51 4.21 -14.62
N ASP A 196 -3.59 3.15 -13.82
CA ASP A 196 -3.22 3.14 -12.41
C ASP A 196 -2.08 2.13 -12.19
N LEU A 197 -0.87 2.65 -11.94
CA LEU A 197 0.31 1.85 -11.64
C LEU A 197 0.76 2.15 -10.21
N GLY A 198 0.25 1.36 -9.28
CA GLY A 198 0.47 1.53 -7.86
C GLY A 198 1.76 0.87 -7.35
N GLY A 199 1.83 0.68 -6.03
CA GLY A 199 2.97 0.04 -5.38
C GLY A 199 3.14 -1.44 -5.71
N GLY A 200 2.04 -2.16 -5.96
CA GLY A 200 2.07 -3.60 -6.23
C GLY A 200 0.96 -4.10 -7.17
N THR A 201 0.14 -3.20 -7.70
CA THR A 201 -0.93 -3.52 -8.63
C THR A 201 -0.88 -2.55 -9.80
N PHE A 202 -1.20 -3.08 -10.97
CA PHE A 202 -1.33 -2.33 -12.21
C PHE A 202 -2.72 -2.57 -12.79
N ASP A 203 -3.46 -1.49 -13.02
CA ASP A 203 -4.82 -1.51 -13.50
C ASP A 203 -5.02 -0.52 -14.65
N VAL A 204 -5.68 -0.99 -15.70
CA VAL A 204 -6.17 -0.17 -16.80
C VAL A 204 -7.67 -0.36 -16.90
N SER A 205 -8.41 0.74 -16.79
CA SER A 205 -9.87 0.72 -16.94
C SER A 205 -10.31 1.72 -18.00
N ILE A 206 -11.21 1.29 -18.88
CA ILE A 206 -11.91 2.17 -19.80
C ILE A 206 -13.28 2.46 -19.20
N LEU A 207 -13.57 3.74 -18.98
CA LEU A 207 -14.84 4.22 -18.48
C LEU A 207 -15.52 5.06 -19.55
N THR A 208 -16.84 4.97 -19.58
CA THR A 208 -17.68 5.95 -20.24
C THR A 208 -18.23 6.91 -19.18
N ILE A 209 -18.10 8.21 -19.44
CA ILE A 209 -18.68 9.28 -18.63
C ILE A 209 -19.74 9.97 -19.47
N ASP A 210 -20.97 9.99 -18.99
CA ASP A 210 -22.10 10.68 -19.64
C ASP A 210 -22.59 11.87 -18.78
N GLU A 211 -23.40 12.74 -19.39
CA GLU A 211 -24.04 13.87 -18.73
C GLU A 211 -24.85 13.40 -17.51
N GLY A 212 -24.62 14.03 -16.35
CA GLY A 212 -25.27 13.63 -15.09
C GLY A 212 -24.43 12.69 -14.20
N SER A 213 -23.13 12.57 -14.43
CA SER A 213 -22.19 11.82 -13.55
C SER A 213 -22.45 10.32 -13.49
N LEU A 214 -22.98 9.74 -14.57
CA LEU A 214 -23.04 8.29 -14.75
C LEU A 214 -21.66 7.82 -15.24
N PHE A 215 -20.98 7.05 -14.37
CA PHE A 215 -19.69 6.42 -14.68
C PHE A 215 -19.93 4.94 -14.92
N GLU A 216 -19.72 4.49 -16.15
CA GLU A 216 -19.82 3.08 -16.51
C GLU A 216 -18.44 2.53 -16.82
N VAL A 217 -18.02 1.47 -16.12
CA VAL A 217 -16.79 0.75 -16.44
C VAL A 217 -17.08 -0.17 -17.62
N ARG A 218 -16.45 0.08 -18.77
CA ARG A 218 -16.62 -0.71 -20.00
C ARG A 218 -15.71 -1.93 -20.03
N SER A 219 -14.47 -1.76 -19.58
CA SER A 219 -13.50 -2.85 -19.49
C SER A 219 -12.44 -2.53 -18.44
N THR A 220 -11.89 -3.59 -17.85
CA THR A 220 -10.76 -3.54 -16.93
C THR A 220 -9.79 -4.65 -17.31
N ALA A 221 -8.50 -4.32 -17.37
CA ALA A 221 -7.40 -5.26 -17.51
C ALA A 221 -6.25 -4.80 -16.61
N GLY A 222 -5.26 -5.65 -16.36
CA GLY A 222 -4.16 -5.29 -15.48
C GLY A 222 -3.35 -6.49 -15.01
N ASP A 223 -2.42 -6.22 -14.10
CA ASP A 223 -1.63 -7.22 -13.40
C ASP A 223 -1.67 -6.95 -11.90
N THR A 224 -2.19 -7.93 -11.15
CA THR A 224 -2.35 -7.83 -9.70
C THR A 224 -1.04 -7.99 -8.93
N HIS A 225 0.09 -8.25 -9.60
CA HIS A 225 1.43 -8.39 -8.99
C HIS A 225 2.50 -7.63 -9.77
N LEU A 226 2.13 -6.50 -10.37
CA LEU A 226 3.07 -5.58 -10.99
C LEU A 226 2.93 -4.21 -10.34
N GLY A 227 4.03 -3.63 -9.87
CA GLY A 227 4.04 -2.25 -9.41
C GLY A 227 5.40 -1.72 -9.01
N GLY A 228 5.37 -0.63 -8.26
CA GLY A 228 6.56 0.06 -7.75
C GLY A 228 7.57 -0.83 -7.02
N GLU A 229 7.11 -1.88 -6.32
CA GLU A 229 7.96 -2.82 -5.59
C GLU A 229 8.78 -3.73 -6.50
N ASP A 230 8.27 -4.06 -7.70
CA ASP A 230 9.01 -4.84 -8.70
C ASP A 230 10.16 -4.02 -9.28
N PHE A 231 9.94 -2.73 -9.49
CA PHE A 231 10.99 -1.80 -9.90
C PHE A 231 12.05 -1.67 -8.79
N ASP A 232 11.62 -1.58 -7.52
CA ASP A 232 12.54 -1.60 -6.38
C ASP A 232 13.33 -2.92 -6.33
N ASN A 233 12.69 -4.07 -6.59
CA ASN A 233 13.34 -5.38 -6.64
C ASN A 233 14.43 -5.45 -7.71
N ARG A 234 14.17 -4.92 -8.90
CA ARG A 234 15.15 -4.86 -9.99
C ARG A 234 16.35 -4.01 -9.59
N LEU A 235 16.10 -2.83 -9.03
CA LEU A 235 17.15 -1.92 -8.59
C LEU A 235 17.97 -2.53 -7.43
N VAL A 236 17.32 -3.16 -6.45
CA VAL A 236 17.99 -3.91 -5.37
C VAL A 236 18.89 -5.01 -5.94
N THR A 237 18.43 -5.75 -6.94
CA THR A 237 19.22 -6.83 -7.56
C THR A 237 20.46 -6.27 -8.24
N HIS A 238 20.30 -5.20 -9.02
CA HIS A 238 21.43 -4.50 -9.65
C HIS A 238 22.46 -4.03 -8.62
N LEU A 239 22.01 -3.35 -7.57
CA LEU A 239 22.87 -2.82 -6.51
C LEU A 239 23.55 -3.92 -5.69
N ALA A 240 22.87 -5.03 -5.44
CA ALA A 240 23.44 -6.17 -4.74
C ALA A 240 24.55 -6.85 -5.56
N GLU A 241 24.37 -6.98 -6.87
CA GLU A 241 25.42 -7.46 -7.77
C GLU A 241 26.59 -6.48 -7.88
N GLU A 242 26.33 -5.17 -7.87
CA GLU A 242 27.38 -4.16 -7.82
C GLU A 242 28.20 -4.26 -6.52
N PHE A 243 27.54 -4.37 -5.36
CA PHE A 243 28.19 -4.58 -4.07
C PHE A 243 29.05 -5.84 -4.09
N LYS A 244 28.51 -6.95 -4.61
CA LYS A 244 29.24 -8.21 -4.76
C LYS A 244 30.44 -8.08 -5.68
N ARG A 245 30.32 -7.34 -6.78
CA ARG A 245 31.43 -7.06 -7.70
C ARG A 245 32.55 -6.25 -7.02
N LYS A 246 32.17 -5.20 -6.27
CA LYS A 246 33.08 -4.25 -5.62
C LYS A 246 33.79 -4.85 -4.40
N TYR A 247 33.07 -5.57 -3.55
CA TYR A 247 33.58 -6.06 -2.26
C TYR A 247 33.74 -7.58 -2.17
N LYS A 248 33.38 -8.33 -3.22
CA LYS A 248 33.42 -9.82 -3.27
C LYS A 248 32.60 -10.50 -2.18
N LYS A 249 31.54 -9.83 -1.70
CA LYS A 249 30.66 -10.28 -0.62
C LYS A 249 29.20 -10.26 -1.06
N ASP A 250 28.42 -11.26 -0.65
CA ASP A 250 27.01 -11.38 -1.04
C ASP A 250 26.07 -11.00 0.11
N LEU A 251 25.59 -9.75 0.10
CA LEU A 251 24.72 -9.22 1.14
C LEU A 251 23.33 -9.85 1.16
N ARG A 252 22.92 -10.57 0.10
CA ARG A 252 21.57 -11.18 0.00
C ARG A 252 21.32 -12.21 1.09
N SER A 253 22.38 -12.77 1.65
CA SER A 253 22.35 -13.69 2.79
C SER A 253 21.92 -13.00 4.10
N ASN A 254 21.98 -11.66 4.19
CA ASN A 254 21.65 -10.89 5.38
C ASN A 254 20.35 -10.08 5.18
N PRO A 255 19.24 -10.50 5.81
CA PRO A 255 17.95 -9.84 5.66
C PRO A 255 17.96 -8.36 6.06
N ARG A 256 18.74 -7.98 7.09
CA ARG A 256 18.84 -6.59 7.54
C ARG A 256 19.56 -5.73 6.50
N ALA A 257 20.68 -6.21 5.95
CA ALA A 257 21.41 -5.52 4.89
C ALA A 257 20.52 -5.35 3.64
N LEU A 258 19.85 -6.43 3.21
CA LEU A 258 18.96 -6.40 2.06
C LEU A 258 17.78 -5.41 2.25
N ARG A 259 17.20 -5.32 3.45
CA ARG A 259 16.13 -4.35 3.73
C ARG A 259 16.63 -2.90 3.73
N ARG A 260 17.82 -2.64 4.28
CA ARG A 260 18.45 -1.30 4.21
C ARG A 260 18.71 -0.90 2.76
N LEU A 261 19.24 -1.81 1.94
CA LEU A 261 19.46 -1.59 0.51
C LEU A 261 18.15 -1.29 -0.23
N ARG A 262 17.08 -2.06 0.04
CA ARG A 262 15.74 -1.81 -0.53
C ARG A 262 15.18 -0.45 -0.16
N THR A 263 15.36 -0.01 1.07
CA THR A 263 14.89 1.32 1.52
C THR A 263 15.62 2.43 0.75
N ALA A 264 16.93 2.28 0.56
CA ALA A 264 17.71 3.22 -0.24
C ALA A 264 17.32 3.18 -1.74
N ALA A 265 17.05 1.99 -2.29
CA ALA A 265 16.58 1.81 -3.66
C ALA A 265 15.21 2.47 -3.90
N GLU A 266 14.24 2.31 -2.99
CA GLU A 266 12.93 3.00 -3.08
C GLU A 266 13.13 4.52 -3.11
N ARG A 267 14.02 5.05 -2.27
CA ARG A 267 14.35 6.49 -2.23
C ARG A 267 15.05 6.95 -3.51
N ALA A 268 15.98 6.16 -4.04
CA ALA A 268 16.66 6.44 -5.30
C ALA A 268 15.66 6.48 -6.46
N LYS A 269 14.78 5.47 -6.59
CA LYS A 269 13.69 5.44 -7.59
C LYS A 269 12.84 6.71 -7.56
N ARG A 270 12.42 7.16 -6.38
CA ARG A 270 11.66 8.42 -6.21
C ARG A 270 12.46 9.64 -6.68
N THR A 271 13.75 9.70 -6.35
CA THR A 271 14.63 10.79 -6.78
C THR A 271 14.76 10.83 -8.31
N LEU A 272 14.98 9.67 -8.93
CA LEU A 272 15.10 9.48 -10.38
C LEU A 272 13.83 9.84 -11.16
N SER A 273 12.67 9.95 -10.50
CA SER A 273 11.44 10.45 -11.15
C SER A 273 11.49 11.95 -11.49
N SER A 274 12.47 12.68 -10.96
CA SER A 274 12.64 14.13 -11.15
C SER A 274 14.08 14.56 -11.38
N SER A 275 15.02 13.62 -11.43
CA SER A 275 16.46 13.85 -11.54
C SER A 275 17.09 12.75 -12.39
N THR A 276 18.18 13.04 -13.08
CA THR A 276 18.86 12.06 -13.96
C THR A 276 19.78 11.11 -13.20
N GLU A 277 20.14 11.43 -11.96
CA GLU A 277 20.97 10.61 -11.09
C GLU A 277 20.47 10.62 -9.63
N ALA A 278 20.75 9.54 -8.90
CA ALA A 278 20.53 9.42 -7.47
C ALA A 278 21.73 8.78 -6.79
N THR A 279 22.16 9.35 -5.66
CA THR A 279 23.26 8.80 -4.86
C THR A 279 22.71 7.86 -3.79
N ILE A 280 23.34 6.70 -3.64
CA ILE A 280 23.06 5.72 -2.60
C ILE A 280 24.21 5.70 -1.63
N GLU A 281 23.91 6.00 -0.37
CA GLU A 281 24.87 6.10 0.71
C GLU A 281 24.35 5.30 1.91
N ILE A 282 25.03 4.20 2.23
CA ILE A 282 24.64 3.31 3.33
C ILE A 282 25.87 2.88 4.12
N ASP A 283 26.04 3.46 5.30
CA ASP A 283 27.14 3.12 6.21
C ASP A 283 26.99 1.71 6.77
N ALA A 284 28.09 0.97 6.89
CA ALA A 284 28.17 -0.39 7.42
C ALA A 284 27.03 -1.29 6.90
N LEU A 285 26.79 -1.28 5.58
CA LEU A 285 25.72 -2.03 4.95
C LEU A 285 25.84 -3.54 5.23
N PHE A 286 27.04 -4.10 5.06
CA PHE A 286 27.30 -5.52 5.25
C PHE A 286 28.73 -5.77 5.73
N GLU A 287 28.90 -6.50 6.84
CA GLU A 287 30.21 -6.82 7.45
C GLU A 287 31.12 -5.59 7.63
N GLY A 288 30.54 -4.49 8.11
CA GLY A 288 31.25 -3.22 8.35
C GLY A 288 31.61 -2.44 7.08
N GLN A 289 31.24 -2.91 5.89
CA GLN A 289 31.52 -2.23 4.64
C GLN A 289 30.45 -1.19 4.32
N ASP A 290 30.89 0.04 4.05
CA ASP A 290 30.03 1.10 3.57
C ASP A 290 29.72 0.90 2.08
N PHE A 291 28.52 1.28 1.66
CA PHE A 291 28.12 1.26 0.26
C PHE A 291 27.75 2.66 -0.22
N TYR A 292 28.67 3.24 -0.98
CA TYR A 292 28.50 4.48 -1.71
C TYR A 292 28.53 4.19 -3.21
N THR A 293 27.45 4.52 -3.91
CA THR A 293 27.34 4.41 -5.37
C THR A 293 26.35 5.44 -5.93
N LYS A 294 26.30 5.55 -7.26
CA LYS A 294 25.32 6.35 -7.99
C LYS A 294 24.55 5.47 -8.96
N VAL A 295 23.26 5.76 -9.10
CA VAL A 295 22.37 5.15 -10.09
C VAL A 295 21.88 6.26 -11.01
N THR A 296 21.87 6.02 -12.31
CA THR A 296 21.32 6.94 -13.30
C THR A 296 19.94 6.51 -13.76
N TYR A 297 19.18 7.43 -14.37
CA TYR A 297 17.87 7.11 -14.96
C TYR A 297 17.97 6.01 -16.04
N ASP A 298 19.07 5.98 -16.79
CA ASP A 298 19.28 4.96 -17.84
C ASP A 298 19.61 3.57 -17.27
N ASP A 299 20.01 3.49 -16.00
CA ASP A 299 20.24 2.21 -15.30
C ASP A 299 18.93 1.56 -14.79
N THR A 300 17.82 2.31 -14.75
CA THR A 300 16.52 1.90 -14.19
C THR A 300 15.45 1.65 -15.25
#